data_AF-A0A960E0M3-F1
#
_entry.id   AF-A0A960E0M3-F1
#
_cell.length_a   1.000
_cell.length_b   1.000
_cell.length_c   1.000
_cell.angle_alpha   90.00
_cell.angle_beta   90.00
_cell.angle_gamma   90.00
#
_symmetry.space_group_name_H-M   'P 1'
#
loop_
_entity.id
_entity.type
_entity.pdbx_description
1 polymer ?
#
loop_
_entity_poly.entity_id
_entity_poly.type
_entity_poly.pdbx_seq_one_letter_code
_entity_poly.pdbx_strand_id
1 'polypeptide(L)'
;LGVALVLAPVAFQMFTRAPQGRDMIDDFRPMMTPARVQAVQGYFVTLGVAEGQLRTTVVPLAEDHGIDSGTYPAATQFSEDWPGILADFNPMVATMSDNLDNFAAVDALPRF
;
A
#
# COMPACT_ATOMS: atom_id res chain seq x y z
N LEU A 1 -33.23 -15.71 -25.52
CA LEU A 1 -32.45 -15.54 -24.27
C LEU A 1 -31.20 -16.45 -24.22
N GLY A 2 -31.25 -17.70 -24.69
CA GLY A 2 -30.07 -18.60 -24.65
C GLY A 2 -28.84 -18.15 -25.47
N VAL A 3 -29.02 -17.61 -26.68
CA VAL A 3 -27.90 -17.19 -27.54
C VAL A 3 -27.10 -16.01 -26.97
N ALA A 4 -27.75 -15.12 -26.22
CA ALA A 4 -27.10 -13.96 -25.59
C ALA A 4 -26.16 -14.38 -24.45
N LEU A 5 -26.51 -15.42 -23.68
CA LEU A 5 -25.65 -15.98 -22.63
C LEU A 5 -24.44 -16.72 -23.20
N VAL A 6 -24.58 -17.37 -24.36
CA VAL A 6 -23.48 -18.09 -25.02
C VAL A 6 -22.39 -17.16 -25.56
N LEU A 7 -22.76 -15.94 -25.99
CA LEU A 7 -21.82 -14.95 -26.52
C LEU A 7 -21.24 -14.02 -25.46
N ALA A 8 -21.84 -13.97 -24.26
CA ALA A 8 -21.38 -13.10 -23.17
C ALA A 8 -19.89 -13.28 -22.82
N PRO A 9 -19.33 -14.49 -22.69
CA PRO A 9 -17.90 -14.66 -22.35
C PRO A 9 -16.95 -14.04 -23.38
N VAL A 10 -17.33 -14.08 -24.66
CA VAL A 10 -16.55 -13.50 -25.77
C VAL A 10 -16.70 -11.97 -25.79
N ALA A 11 -17.92 -11.47 -25.63
CA ALA A 11 -18.20 -10.03 -25.59
C ALA A 11 -17.52 -9.34 -24.39
N PHE A 12 -17.42 -10.03 -23.24
CA PHE A 12 -16.73 -9.55 -22.04
C PHE A 12 -15.24 -9.90 -21.98
N GLN A 13 -14.68 -10.53 -23.03
CA GLN A 13 -13.28 -10.91 -23.12
C GLN A 13 -12.79 -11.78 -21.95
N MET A 14 -13.65 -12.64 -21.40
CA MET A 14 -13.35 -13.43 -20.20
C MET A 14 -12.17 -14.39 -20.41
N PHE A 15 -11.97 -14.91 -21.63
CA PHE A 15 -10.86 -15.82 -21.96
C PHE A 15 -9.47 -15.17 -21.92
N THR A 16 -9.37 -13.84 -22.07
CA THR A 16 -8.10 -13.11 -22.01
C THR A 16 -7.93 -12.37 -20.69
N ARG A 17 -9.02 -11.88 -20.07
CA ARG A 17 -8.97 -11.19 -18.77
C ARG A 17 -8.85 -12.13 -17.58
N ALA A 18 -9.43 -13.32 -17.64
CA ALA A 18 -9.36 -14.27 -16.52
C ALA A 18 -7.92 -14.78 -16.25
N PRO A 19 -7.09 -15.08 -17.27
CA PRO A 19 -5.67 -15.36 -17.07
C PRO A 19 -4.90 -14.16 -16.48
N GLN A 20 -5.15 -12.94 -16.97
CA GLN A 20 -4.50 -11.73 -16.45
C GLN A 20 -4.88 -11.41 -15.00
N GLY A 21 -6.13 -11.69 -14.61
CA GLY A 21 -6.57 -11.59 -13.22
C GLY A 21 -5.85 -12.57 -12.30
N ARG A 22 -5.47 -13.75 -12.81
CA ARG A 22 -4.68 -14.75 -12.06
C ARG A 22 -3.27 -14.23 -11.77
N ASP A 23 -2.58 -13.73 -12.79
CA ASP A 23 -1.22 -13.20 -12.65
C ASP A 23 -1.19 -12.06 -11.61
N MET A 24 -2.20 -11.19 -11.65
CA MET A 24 -2.38 -10.13 -10.66
C MET A 24 -2.54 -10.70 -9.24
N ILE A 25 -3.40 -11.70 -9.03
CA ILE A 25 -3.57 -12.33 -7.70
C ILE A 25 -2.28 -13.00 -7.23
N ASP A 26 -1.55 -13.68 -8.12
CA ASP A 26 -0.27 -14.31 -7.81
C ASP A 26 0.76 -13.26 -7.34
N ASP A 27 0.82 -12.11 -8.00
CA ASP A 27 1.70 -11.00 -7.64
C ASP A 27 1.35 -10.36 -6.28
N PHE A 28 0.05 -10.26 -5.96
CA PHE A 28 -0.41 -9.68 -4.69
C PHE A 28 -0.38 -10.66 -3.51
N ARG A 29 -0.43 -11.98 -3.76
CA ARG A 29 -0.45 -13.03 -2.73
C ARG A 29 0.61 -12.84 -1.62
N PRO A 30 1.89 -12.55 -1.89
CA PRO A 30 2.89 -12.37 -0.82
C PRO A 30 2.60 -11.16 0.08
N MET A 31 1.86 -10.17 -0.41
CA MET A 31 1.53 -8.95 0.35
C MET A 31 0.19 -9.07 1.10
N MET A 32 -0.77 -9.81 0.57
CA MET A 32 -2.10 -10.01 1.15
C MET A 32 -2.13 -11.07 2.25
N THR A 33 -1.28 -10.90 3.27
CA THR A 33 -1.26 -11.75 4.47
C THR A 33 -1.40 -10.90 5.74
N PRO A 34 -2.02 -11.41 6.81
CA PRO A 34 -2.15 -10.67 8.07
C PRO A 34 -0.80 -10.17 8.60
N ALA A 35 0.21 -11.05 8.58
CA ALA A 35 1.55 -10.73 9.07
C ALA A 35 2.21 -9.61 8.25
N ARG A 36 2.07 -9.64 6.91
CA ARG A 36 2.69 -8.63 6.05
C ARG A 36 1.99 -7.28 6.17
N VAL A 37 0.65 -7.27 6.21
CA VAL A 37 -0.14 -6.04 6.43
C VAL A 37 0.22 -5.42 7.77
N GLN A 38 0.28 -6.21 8.85
CA GLN A 38 0.68 -5.72 10.18
C GLN A 38 2.12 -5.21 10.22
N ALA A 39 3.07 -5.89 9.57
CA ALA A 39 4.45 -5.42 9.51
C ALA A 39 4.55 -4.05 8.81
N VAL A 40 3.79 -3.87 7.73
CA VAL A 40 3.73 -2.62 6.98
C VAL A 40 3.12 -1.49 7.83
N GLN A 41 2.05 -1.74 8.60
CA GLN A 41 1.54 -0.78 9.59
C GLN A 41 2.62 -0.42 10.62
N GLY A 42 3.32 -1.42 11.15
CA GLY A 42 4.36 -1.25 12.16
C GLY A 42 5.50 -0.34 11.69
N TYR A 43 5.97 -0.49 10.45
CA TYR A 43 7.00 0.39 9.89
C TYR A 43 6.56 1.86 9.86
N PHE A 44 5.31 2.15 9.55
CA PHE A 44 4.81 3.52 9.51
C PHE A 44 4.66 4.14 10.90
N VAL A 45 4.32 3.34 11.91
CA VAL A 45 4.37 3.80 13.30
C VAL A 45 5.80 4.16 13.69
N THR A 46 6.79 3.30 13.38
CA THR A 46 8.20 3.59 13.66
C THR A 46 8.69 4.85 12.94
N LEU A 47 8.38 4.99 11.65
CA LEU A 47 8.74 6.16 10.86
C LEU A 47 8.06 7.43 11.37
N GLY A 48 6.79 7.36 11.80
CA GLY A 48 6.08 8.52 12.36
C GLY A 48 6.65 9.00 13.68
N VAL A 49 7.11 8.08 14.53
CA VAL A 49 7.84 8.45 15.75
C VAL A 49 9.18 9.10 15.40
N ALA A 50 9.92 8.52 14.44
CA ALA A 50 11.20 9.07 14.00
C ALA A 50 11.05 10.46 13.38
N GLU A 51 10.03 10.67 12.55
CA GLU A 51 9.70 11.98 11.96
C GLU A 51 9.31 13.00 13.04
N GLY A 52 8.48 12.59 14.00
CA GLY A 52 8.15 13.43 15.16
C GLY A 52 9.39 13.87 15.92
N GLN A 53 10.32 12.96 16.21
CA GLN A 53 11.60 13.26 16.85
C GLN A 53 12.49 14.15 15.99
N LEU A 54 12.56 13.89 14.68
CA LEU A 54 13.32 14.70 13.73
C LEU A 54 12.88 16.16 13.81
N ARG A 55 11.58 16.42 13.66
CA ARG A 55 11.01 17.77 13.66
C ARG A 55 11.10 18.47 15.02
N THR A 56 10.88 17.75 16.12
CA THR A 56 10.71 18.37 17.44
C THR A 56 11.97 18.41 18.29
N THR A 57 12.97 17.59 17.97
CA THR A 57 14.17 17.44 18.80
C THR A 57 15.44 17.61 17.97
N VAL A 58 15.59 16.84 16.88
CA VAL A 58 16.85 16.78 16.13
C VAL A 58 17.11 18.07 15.37
N VAL A 59 16.13 18.57 14.60
CA VAL A 59 16.28 19.82 13.83
C VAL A 59 16.54 21.02 14.75
N PRO A 60 15.75 21.27 15.81
CA PRO A 60 16.03 22.37 16.73
C PRO A 60 17.43 22.28 17.38
N LEU A 61 17.85 21.09 17.81
CA LEU A 61 19.17 20.90 18.39
C LEU A 61 20.29 21.16 17.39
N ALA A 62 20.11 20.76 16.13
CA ALA A 62 21.07 21.02 15.06
C ALA A 62 21.20 22.53 14.82
N GLU A 63 20.08 23.25 14.74
CA GLU A 63 20.03 24.71 14.55
C GLU A 63 20.69 25.46 15.72
N ASP A 64 20.44 25.04 16.97
CA ASP A 64 21.11 25.59 18.17
C ASP A 64 22.64 25.43 18.13
N HIS A 65 23.13 24.40 17.44
CA HIS A 65 24.55 24.15 17.21
C HIS A 65 25.08 24.75 15.88
N GLY A 66 24.29 25.59 15.21
CA GLY A 66 24.68 26.29 13.99
C GLY A 66 24.68 25.40 12.74
N ILE A 67 24.01 24.25 12.77
CA ILE A 67 23.80 23.38 11.62
C ILE A 67 22.48 23.75 10.95
N ASP A 68 22.55 24.30 9.74
CA ASP A 68 21.37 24.66 8.95
C ASP A 68 20.65 23.40 8.46
N SER A 69 19.34 23.30 8.76
CA SER A 69 18.46 22.24 8.27
C SER A 69 18.37 22.21 6.74
N GLY A 70 18.56 23.35 6.08
CA GLY A 70 18.71 23.46 4.61
C GLY A 70 19.89 22.66 4.03
N THR A 71 20.86 22.28 4.87
CA THR A 71 21.97 21.39 4.49
C THR A 71 21.50 19.95 4.22
N TYR A 72 20.31 19.57 4.71
CA TYR A 72 19.74 18.23 4.59
C TYR A 72 18.39 18.27 3.84
N PRO A 73 18.39 18.62 2.54
CA PRO A 73 17.15 18.82 1.79
C PRO A 73 16.25 17.57 1.76
N ALA A 74 16.84 16.36 1.79
CA ALA A 74 16.08 15.12 1.84
C ALA A 74 15.31 14.94 3.16
N ALA A 75 15.87 15.40 4.29
CA ALA A 75 15.21 15.31 5.59
C ALA A 75 14.07 16.34 5.69
N THR A 76 14.30 17.55 5.17
CA THR A 76 13.27 18.60 5.06
C THR A 76 12.12 18.12 4.19
N GLN A 77 12.40 17.64 2.97
CA GLN A 77 11.38 17.12 2.07
C GLN A 77 10.61 15.96 2.70
N PHE A 78 11.30 15.01 3.36
CA PHE A 78 10.62 13.91 4.04
C PHE A 78 9.64 14.40 5.11
N SER A 79 10.02 15.39 5.93
CA SER A 79 9.14 15.95 6.97
C SER A 79 7.95 16.71 6.37
N GLU A 80 8.16 17.40 5.24
CA GLU A 80 7.09 18.08 4.50
C GLU A 80 6.09 17.10 3.86
N ASP A 81 6.59 16.01 3.26
CA ASP A 81 5.79 15.00 2.57
C ASP A 81 5.07 14.06 3.55
N TRP A 82 5.56 13.93 4.79
CA TRP A 82 5.08 12.96 5.78
C TRP A 82 3.57 12.98 6.04
N PRO A 83 2.90 14.14 6.22
CA PRO A 83 1.44 14.17 6.37
C PRO A 83 0.68 13.62 5.16
N GLY A 84 1.16 13.88 3.95
CA GLY A 84 0.57 13.35 2.71
C GLY A 84 0.77 11.84 2.59
N ILE A 85 2.00 11.38 2.87
CA ILE A 85 2.34 9.96 2.94
C ILE A 85 1.39 9.21 3.90
N LEU A 86 1.13 9.77 5.09
CA LEU A 86 0.19 9.18 6.06
C LEU A 86 -1.26 9.19 5.56
N ALA A 87 -1.70 10.27 4.91
CA ALA A 87 -3.05 10.39 4.38
C ALA A 87 -3.34 9.35 3.28
N ASP A 88 -2.35 9.03 2.45
CA ASP A 88 -2.48 8.05 1.38
C ASP A 88 -2.31 6.61 1.89
N PHE A 89 -1.40 6.40 2.82
CA PHE A 89 -1.05 5.07 3.30
C PHE A 89 -2.10 4.45 4.22
N ASN A 90 -2.68 5.24 5.14
CA ASN A 90 -3.63 4.73 6.12
C ASN A 90 -4.86 4.06 5.46
N PRO A 91 -5.53 4.67 4.47
CA PRO A 91 -6.64 4.04 3.76
C PRO A 91 -6.22 2.80 2.97
N MET A 92 -5.03 2.80 2.36
CA MET A 92 -4.54 1.67 1.59
C MET A 92 -4.40 0.43 2.48
N VAL A 93 -3.77 0.60 3.64
CA VAL A 93 -3.53 -0.52 4.56
C VAL A 93 -4.81 -0.97 5.26
N ALA A 94 -5.71 -0.03 5.60
CA ALA A 94 -7.04 -0.38 6.08
C ALA A 94 -7.78 -1.25 5.04
N THR A 95 -7.77 -0.83 3.77
CA THR A 95 -8.38 -1.59 2.68
C THR A 95 -7.79 -2.99 2.55
N MET A 96 -6.46 -3.12 2.61
CA MET A 96 -5.81 -4.44 2.57
C MET A 96 -6.22 -5.31 3.74
N SER A 97 -6.24 -4.76 4.96
CA SER A 97 -6.64 -5.46 6.19
C SER A 97 -8.09 -5.95 6.12
N ASP A 98 -9.01 -5.07 5.69
CA ASP A 98 -10.44 -5.35 5.64
C ASP A 98 -10.82 -6.35 4.54
N ASN A 99 -9.93 -6.55 3.54
CA ASN A 99 -10.19 -7.40 2.38
C ASN A 99 -9.33 -8.67 2.31
N LEU A 100 -8.62 -9.05 3.39
CA LEU A 100 -7.84 -10.29 3.41
C LEU A 100 -8.69 -11.52 3.10
N ASP A 101 -9.89 -11.62 3.68
CA ASP A 101 -10.80 -12.75 3.45
C ASP A 101 -11.39 -12.72 2.04
N ASN A 102 -11.72 -11.54 1.52
CA ASN A 102 -12.21 -11.37 0.15
C ASN A 102 -11.14 -11.78 -0.87
N PHE A 103 -9.88 -11.39 -0.62
CA PHE A 103 -8.75 -11.81 -1.44
C PHE A 103 -8.56 -13.33 -1.40
N ALA A 104 -8.61 -13.94 -0.21
CA ALA A 104 -8.50 -15.39 -0.05
C ALA A 104 -9.63 -16.15 -0.78
N ALA A 105 -10.86 -15.62 -0.77
CA ALA A 105 -11.98 -16.20 -1.50
C ALA A 105 -11.78 -16.17 -3.01
N VAL A 106 -11.20 -15.09 -3.56
CA VAL A 106 -10.86 -14.97 -4.98
C VAL A 106 -9.69 -15.90 -5.36
N ASP A 107 -8.66 -15.99 -4.52
CA ASP A 107 -7.49 -16.85 -4.74
C ASP A 107 -7.87 -18.35 -4.78
N ALA A 108 -8.87 -18.75 -3.99
CA ALA A 108 -9.38 -20.11 -3.92
C ALA A 108 -10.19 -20.55 -5.16
N LEU A 109 -10.52 -19.65 -6.09
CA LEU A 109 -11.31 -19.99 -7.26
C LEU A 109 -10.56 -20.97 -8.19
N PRO A 110 -11.26 -21.99 -8.76
CA PRO A 110 -10.68 -22.89 -9.75
C PRO A 110 -10.13 -22.13 -10.95
N ARG A 111 -9.11 -22.71 -11.60
CA ARG A 111 -8.57 -22.16 -12.86
C ARG A 111 -9.67 -22.24 -13.92
N PHE A 112 -9.90 -21.14 -14.64
CA PHE A 112 -10.86 -21.03 -15.73
C PHE A 112 -10.21 -21.45 -17.05
#